data_AF-A0A6J5E0Q4-F1
#
_entry.id   AF-A0A6J5E0Q4-F1
#
_cell.length_a   1.000
_cell.length_b   1.000
_cell.length_c   1.000
_cell.angle_alpha   90.00
_cell.angle_beta   90.00
_cell.angle_gamma   90.00
#
_symmetry.space_group_name_H-M   'P 1'
#
loop_
_entity.id
_entity.type
_entity.pdbx_description
1 polymer ?
#
loop_
_entity_poly.entity_id
_entity_poly.type
_entity_poly.pdbx_seq_one_letter_code
_entity_poly.pdbx_strand_id
1 'polypeptide(L)'
;MSYGLDYSDVRYETDHAGNRLKATIPYTMFSALTEFWMAARRAQTAKVEATSRPGQFKGSLQAAQLPTPDEPTATSPPAESSASRNPHDRHWQNLIARLPEPPPDSPPVIASTEFIAPPASTSPELPPAPVATKKSNRVFFREFVDAPPAEVAERIADGIYFTRAWREYRGLTLADVAELYGRDKTTIIWHESGKSVPSAPTLEKLAQIYDCPIAQFTPKPETDPASVERAKAEPHRRTVSEPRSPAGTDYPEGVLAHLHAGKSPMLAWRLYRGMNVKALADAYGSTGSNVKAMEANAWLRAKTIDKLCPIFHCKPEQLLRPVGMASSCDTVQAGAAALAEAAPAAVMKATRTSKAAADDHGAASTSAMEAAFMDAGALNGRGQREGKERDRQRNTRLERMQREMANL
;
A
#
# COMPACT_ATOMS: atom_id res chain seq x y z
N MET A 1 -8.80 -4.07 32.34
CA MET A 1 -10.17 -3.60 32.66
C MET A 1 -11.13 -4.48 31.88
N SER A 2 -11.78 -5.44 32.55
CA SER A 2 -12.97 -6.08 32.00
C SER A 2 -14.04 -5.00 31.92
N TYR A 3 -14.64 -4.77 30.76
CA TYR A 3 -15.62 -3.69 30.55
C TYR A 3 -16.98 -3.97 31.23
N GLY A 4 -17.00 -4.77 32.32
CA GLY A 4 -18.23 -5.19 33.00
C GLY A 4 -19.19 -5.99 32.12
N LEU A 5 -18.75 -6.47 30.95
CA LEU A 5 -19.58 -7.27 30.05
C LEU A 5 -19.71 -8.67 30.63
N ASP A 6 -20.91 -9.02 31.08
CA ASP A 6 -21.25 -10.35 31.54
C ASP A 6 -21.56 -11.25 30.34
N TYR A 7 -20.71 -12.25 30.10
CA TYR A 7 -20.84 -13.20 29.00
C TYR A 7 -21.64 -14.46 29.38
N SER A 8 -22.15 -14.54 30.61
CA SER A 8 -22.90 -15.69 31.12
C SER A 8 -24.11 -16.06 30.24
N ASP A 9 -24.76 -15.06 29.64
CA ASP A 9 -25.98 -15.24 28.86
C ASP A 9 -25.74 -15.42 27.34
N VAL A 10 -24.49 -15.40 26.87
CA VAL A 10 -24.20 -15.59 25.44
C VAL A 10 -24.26 -17.07 25.11
N ARG A 11 -25.25 -17.47 24.31
CA ARG A 11 -25.40 -18.85 23.85
C ARG A 11 -24.79 -19.02 22.47
N TYR A 12 -23.95 -20.02 22.30
CA TYR A 12 -23.40 -20.41 21.00
C TYR A 12 -24.10 -21.66 20.51
N GLU A 13 -24.72 -21.59 19.33
CA GLU A 13 -25.17 -22.76 18.59
C GLU A 13 -24.00 -23.28 17.77
N THR A 14 -23.56 -24.50 18.08
CA THR A 14 -22.49 -25.18 17.37
C THR A 14 -23.05 -26.28 16.49
N ASP A 15 -22.43 -26.48 15.32
CA ASP A 15 -22.70 -27.61 14.45
C ASP A 15 -22.23 -28.95 15.07
N HIS A 16 -22.60 -30.07 14.45
CA HIS A 16 -22.17 -31.42 14.81
C HIS A 16 -20.64 -31.61 14.81
N ALA A 17 -19.91 -30.78 14.06
CA ALA A 17 -18.44 -30.73 14.05
C ALA A 17 -17.84 -29.80 15.14
N GLY A 18 -18.65 -29.18 16.00
CA GLY A 18 -18.20 -28.23 17.03
C GLY A 18 -17.95 -26.81 16.51
N ASN A 19 -18.25 -26.52 15.24
CA ASN A 19 -18.10 -25.19 14.64
C ASN A 19 -19.22 -24.26 15.11
N ARG A 20 -18.89 -23.05 15.58
CA ARG A 20 -19.88 -22.06 16.04
C ARG A 20 -20.60 -21.48 14.82
N LEU A 21 -21.88 -21.84 14.63
CA LEU A 21 -22.71 -21.34 13.53
C LEU A 21 -23.37 -20.01 13.87
N LYS A 22 -23.85 -19.87 15.11
CA LYS A 22 -24.61 -18.70 15.54
C LYS A 22 -24.34 -18.38 17.00
N ALA A 23 -24.28 -17.08 17.31
CA ALA A 23 -24.23 -16.59 18.69
C ALA A 23 -25.51 -15.79 18.96
N THR A 24 -26.26 -16.22 19.96
CA THR A 24 -27.43 -15.49 20.45
C THR A 24 -26.95 -14.58 21.59
N ILE A 25 -26.84 -13.30 21.27
CA ILE A 25 -26.34 -12.26 22.19
C ILE A 25 -27.56 -11.56 22.82
N PRO A 26 -27.62 -11.44 24.15
CA PRO A 26 -28.67 -10.68 24.83
C PRO A 26 -28.70 -9.22 24.35
N TYR A 27 -29.90 -8.66 24.23
CA TYR A 27 -30.09 -7.28 23.76
C TYR A 27 -29.30 -6.25 24.60
N THR A 28 -29.21 -6.47 25.92
CA THR A 28 -28.44 -5.63 26.84
C THR A 28 -26.96 -5.57 26.48
N MET A 29 -26.35 -6.72 26.16
CA MET A 29 -24.96 -6.79 25.71
C MET A 29 -24.79 -6.15 24.33
N PHE A 30 -25.73 -6.39 23.40
CA PHE A 30 -25.66 -5.77 22.08
C PHE A 30 -25.70 -4.24 22.18
N SER A 31 -26.60 -3.68 22.99
CA SER A 31 -26.68 -2.24 23.25
C SER A 31 -25.36 -1.70 23.81
N ALA A 32 -24.79 -2.35 24.83
CA ALA A 32 -23.51 -1.95 25.42
C ALA A 32 -22.35 -2.00 24.40
N LEU A 33 -22.32 -3.01 23.52
CA LEU A 33 -21.33 -3.11 22.45
C LEU A 33 -21.47 -1.98 21.42
N THR A 34 -22.71 -1.62 21.06
CA THR A 34 -22.95 -0.50 20.12
C THR A 34 -22.54 0.84 20.73
N GLU A 35 -22.86 1.09 22.00
CA GLU A 35 -22.42 2.28 22.72
C GLU A 35 -20.90 2.36 22.82
N PHE A 36 -20.25 1.25 23.18
CA PHE A 36 -18.79 1.15 23.22
C PHE A 36 -18.16 1.44 21.86
N TRP A 37 -18.71 0.88 20.78
CA TRP A 37 -18.21 1.11 19.43
C TRP A 37 -18.35 2.58 19.01
N MET A 38 -19.48 3.20 19.30
CA MET A 38 -19.68 4.64 19.06
C MET A 38 -18.72 5.49 19.88
N ALA A 39 -18.53 5.17 21.16
CA ALA A 39 -17.58 5.87 22.04
C ALA A 39 -16.12 5.71 21.55
N ALA A 40 -15.73 4.51 21.12
CA ALA A 40 -14.41 4.23 20.57
C ALA A 40 -14.15 5.03 19.28
N ARG A 41 -15.15 5.11 18.38
CA ARG A 41 -15.06 5.97 17.19
C ARG A 41 -14.91 7.44 17.56
N ARG A 42 -15.72 7.95 18.49
CA ARG A 42 -15.59 9.34 18.97
C ARG A 42 -14.20 9.63 19.56
N ALA A 43 -13.65 8.71 20.34
CA ALA A 43 -12.31 8.85 20.91
C ALA A 43 -11.20 8.81 19.84
N GLN A 44 -11.35 7.98 18.80
CA GLN A 44 -10.44 7.98 17.65
C GLN A 44 -10.49 9.30 16.89
N THR A 45 -11.69 9.82 16.61
CA THR A 45 -11.86 11.13 15.97
C THR A 45 -11.22 12.24 16.80
N ALA A 46 -11.47 12.27 18.11
CA ALA A 46 -10.85 13.25 19.01
C ALA A 46 -9.30 13.15 19.01
N LYS A 47 -8.74 11.93 18.92
CA LYS A 47 -7.29 11.74 18.82
C LYS A 47 -6.72 12.23 17.49
N VAL A 48 -7.45 12.01 16.39
CA VAL A 48 -7.06 12.52 15.06
C VAL A 48 -7.12 14.05 15.07
N GLU A 49 -8.17 14.63 15.64
CA GLU A 49 -8.31 16.08 15.77
C GLU A 49 -7.17 16.68 16.60
N ALA A 50 -6.86 16.10 17.76
CA ALA A 50 -5.77 16.55 18.63
C ALA A 50 -4.38 16.44 18.01
N THR A 51 -4.18 15.51 17.05
CA THR A 51 -2.89 15.32 16.35
C THR A 51 -2.81 16.09 15.03
N SER A 52 -3.95 16.46 14.44
CA SER A 52 -4.04 17.27 13.23
C SER A 52 -3.79 18.76 13.52
N ARG A 53 -3.25 19.50 12.54
CA ARG A 53 -3.00 20.94 12.73
C ARG A 53 -4.33 21.70 12.84
N PRO A 54 -4.49 22.65 13.78
CA PRO A 54 -5.69 23.47 13.90
C PRO A 54 -6.02 24.13 12.56
N GLY A 55 -7.21 23.83 12.01
CA GLY A 55 -7.70 24.39 10.74
C GLY A 55 -7.77 23.41 9.56
N GLN A 56 -7.23 22.20 9.68
CA GLN A 56 -7.22 21.25 8.54
C GLN A 56 -8.56 20.53 8.30
N PHE A 57 -9.46 20.48 9.30
CA PHE A 57 -10.74 19.75 9.24
C PHE A 57 -11.99 20.58 9.56
N LYS A 58 -11.88 21.92 9.68
CA LYS A 58 -13.00 22.78 10.09
C LYS A 58 -14.21 22.79 9.13
N GLY A 59 -14.10 22.20 7.93
CA GLY A 59 -15.16 22.25 6.92
C GLY A 59 -16.27 21.20 7.04
N SER A 60 -16.07 20.06 7.74
CA SER A 60 -17.00 18.91 7.61
C SER A 60 -17.88 18.61 8.82
N LEU A 61 -17.71 19.28 9.97
CA LEU A 61 -18.40 18.91 11.22
C LEU A 61 -19.32 19.97 11.82
N GLN A 62 -19.38 21.20 11.30
CA GLN A 62 -20.34 22.21 11.78
C GLN A 62 -21.80 21.87 11.48
N ALA A 63 -22.09 20.87 10.65
CA ALA A 63 -23.45 20.47 10.30
C ALA A 63 -24.16 19.57 11.32
N ALA A 64 -23.51 19.17 12.42
CA ALA A 64 -24.06 18.22 13.40
C ALA A 64 -24.28 18.78 14.82
N GLN A 65 -24.17 20.10 15.01
CA GLN A 65 -24.55 20.72 16.29
C GLN A 65 -26.08 20.74 16.39
N LEU A 66 -26.61 19.88 17.26
CA LEU A 66 -28.01 19.92 17.70
C LEU A 66 -28.29 21.28 18.36
N PRO A 67 -29.46 21.90 18.09
CA PRO A 67 -29.85 23.15 18.74
C PRO A 67 -29.93 22.95 20.26
N THR A 68 -29.25 23.80 21.03
CA THR A 68 -29.44 23.91 22.48
C THR A 68 -30.79 24.55 22.80
N PRO A 69 -31.54 24.08 23.80
CA PRO A 69 -32.94 24.45 24.02
C PRO A 69 -33.21 25.86 24.63
N ASP A 70 -32.24 26.76 24.74
CA ASP A 70 -32.39 28.03 25.48
C ASP A 70 -32.26 29.32 24.65
N GLU A 71 -32.40 29.28 23.32
CA GLU A 71 -32.36 30.49 22.49
C GLU A 71 -33.77 30.93 22.03
N PRO A 72 -34.24 32.14 22.37
CA PRO A 72 -35.58 32.60 22.01
C PRO A 72 -35.70 32.82 20.50
N THR A 73 -36.66 32.12 19.90
CA THR A 73 -36.97 32.08 18.47
C THR A 73 -37.43 33.42 17.94
N ALA A 74 -36.58 34.09 17.14
CA ALA A 74 -37.03 35.13 16.23
C ALA A 74 -37.68 34.47 15.01
N THR A 75 -38.97 34.74 14.83
CA THR A 75 -39.83 34.25 13.74
C THR A 75 -39.25 34.60 12.37
N SER A 76 -38.99 33.58 11.55
CA SER A 76 -38.75 33.71 10.10
C SER A 76 -39.59 32.65 9.36
N PRO A 77 -40.08 32.95 8.14
CA PRO A 77 -41.14 32.19 7.46
C PRO A 77 -40.65 30.82 6.92
N PRO A 78 -41.58 29.90 6.62
CA PRO A 78 -41.28 28.49 6.37
C PRO A 78 -40.64 28.32 4.99
N ALA A 79 -39.36 27.95 4.98
CA ALA A 79 -38.69 27.45 3.80
C ALA A 79 -38.88 25.93 3.69
N GLU A 80 -39.25 25.49 2.49
CA GLU A 80 -39.52 24.11 2.09
C GLU A 80 -38.41 23.13 2.51
N SER A 81 -38.85 21.91 2.83
CA SER A 81 -38.05 20.82 3.37
C SER A 81 -36.83 20.48 2.50
N SER A 82 -35.66 20.98 2.89
CA SER A 82 -34.40 20.54 2.32
C SER A 82 -34.07 19.12 2.83
N ALA A 83 -34.15 18.17 1.92
CA ALA A 83 -33.64 16.80 2.07
C ALA A 83 -32.23 16.75 2.67
N SER A 84 -31.97 15.71 3.46
CA SER A 84 -30.68 15.38 4.09
C SER A 84 -29.49 15.68 3.16
N ARG A 85 -28.58 16.55 3.62
CA ARG A 85 -27.34 16.95 2.93
C ARG A 85 -26.16 16.01 3.20
N ASN A 86 -26.38 14.86 3.83
CA ASN A 86 -25.29 13.94 4.11
C ASN A 86 -25.02 13.07 2.87
N PRO A 87 -23.85 13.17 2.20
CA PRO A 87 -23.57 12.41 0.98
C PRO A 87 -23.66 10.88 1.19
N HIS A 88 -23.42 10.43 2.42
CA HIS A 88 -23.54 9.04 2.82
C HIS A 88 -25.00 8.56 2.90
N ASP A 89 -25.96 9.43 3.23
CA ASP A 89 -27.40 9.11 3.23
C ASP A 89 -27.95 9.00 1.80
N ARG A 90 -27.48 9.87 0.88
CA ARG A 90 -27.86 9.80 -0.54
C ARG A 90 -27.45 8.48 -1.20
N HIS A 91 -26.27 7.95 -0.84
CA HIS A 91 -25.82 6.65 -1.33
C HIS A 91 -26.73 5.51 -0.86
N TRP A 92 -27.07 5.49 0.43
CA TRP A 92 -28.00 4.49 0.99
C TRP A 92 -29.42 4.61 0.42
N GLN A 93 -29.93 5.83 0.25
CA GLN A 93 -31.24 6.07 -0.37
C GLN A 93 -31.27 5.61 -1.84
N ASN A 94 -30.18 5.82 -2.59
CA ASN A 94 -30.07 5.34 -3.97
C ASN A 94 -29.96 3.81 -4.08
N LEU A 95 -29.34 3.14 -3.09
CA LEU A 95 -29.32 1.68 -3.03
C LEU A 95 -30.71 1.12 -2.71
N ILE A 96 -31.43 1.72 -1.76
CA ILE A 96 -32.80 1.31 -1.40
C ILE A 96 -33.77 1.54 -2.58
N ALA A 97 -33.65 2.67 -3.29
CA ALA A 97 -34.47 2.97 -4.46
C ALA A 97 -34.21 2.06 -5.67
N ARG A 98 -33.11 1.29 -5.66
CA ARG A 98 -32.74 0.34 -6.71
C ARG A 98 -33.02 -1.12 -6.35
N LEU A 99 -33.53 -1.41 -5.15
CA LEU A 99 -34.03 -2.75 -4.88
C LEU A 99 -35.24 -3.00 -5.80
N PRO A 100 -35.27 -4.13 -6.53
CA PRO A 100 -36.41 -4.45 -7.38
C PRO A 100 -37.65 -4.58 -6.50
N GLU A 101 -38.63 -3.71 -6.77
CA GLU A 101 -39.94 -3.80 -6.13
C GLU A 101 -40.55 -5.17 -6.49
N PRO A 102 -41.09 -5.93 -5.51
CA PRO A 102 -41.63 -7.25 -5.76
C PRO A 102 -42.72 -7.17 -6.85
N PRO A 103 -42.67 -8.01 -7.89
CA PRO A 103 -43.60 -7.89 -9.01
C PRO A 103 -45.03 -8.08 -8.50
N PRO A 104 -45.97 -7.18 -8.81
CA PRO A 104 -47.37 -7.41 -8.52
C PRO A 104 -47.87 -8.59 -9.37
N ASP A 105 -48.50 -9.55 -8.69
CA ASP A 105 -49.09 -10.77 -9.25
C ASP A 105 -49.84 -10.48 -10.57
N SER A 106 -49.24 -10.88 -11.68
CA SER A 106 -49.83 -10.77 -13.01
C SER A 106 -50.20 -12.18 -13.52
N PRO A 107 -51.47 -12.43 -13.89
CA PRO A 107 -51.93 -13.73 -14.37
C PRO A 107 -51.41 -14.07 -15.79
N PRO A 108 -51.49 -15.35 -16.21
CA PRO A 108 -50.79 -15.85 -17.39
C PRO A 108 -51.41 -15.37 -18.70
N VAL A 109 -50.59 -14.76 -19.56
CA VAL A 109 -50.94 -14.45 -20.95
C VAL A 109 -50.27 -15.46 -21.88
N ILE A 110 -51.12 -16.16 -22.62
CA ILE A 110 -50.83 -17.13 -23.67
C ILE A 110 -50.66 -16.38 -25.01
N ALA A 111 -49.85 -16.96 -25.91
CA ALA A 111 -49.90 -16.87 -27.38
C ALA A 111 -48.80 -16.04 -28.09
N SER A 112 -47.83 -16.79 -28.62
CA SER A 112 -47.43 -16.92 -30.04
C SER A 112 -47.70 -15.77 -31.01
N THR A 113 -46.65 -15.31 -31.71
CA THR A 113 -46.63 -14.97 -33.16
C THR A 113 -45.17 -14.71 -33.55
N GLU A 114 -44.55 -15.61 -34.31
CA GLU A 114 -44.44 -15.65 -35.77
C GLU A 114 -43.20 -14.92 -36.32
N PHE A 115 -42.52 -15.70 -37.13
CA PHE A 115 -41.18 -15.56 -37.67
C PHE A 115 -41.29 -14.89 -39.04
N ILE A 116 -40.64 -13.74 -39.24
CA ILE A 116 -40.51 -13.12 -40.57
C ILE A 116 -39.02 -12.86 -40.84
N ALA A 117 -38.49 -13.64 -41.79
CA ALA A 117 -37.19 -13.43 -42.41
C ALA A 117 -37.32 -12.49 -43.63
N PRO A 118 -36.29 -11.68 -43.93
CA PRO A 118 -36.09 -11.17 -45.28
C PRO A 118 -34.76 -11.64 -45.92
N PRO A 119 -34.65 -11.53 -47.25
CA PRO A 119 -33.69 -12.29 -48.06
C PRO A 119 -32.35 -11.59 -48.28
N ALA A 120 -31.41 -12.43 -48.72
CA ALA A 120 -30.03 -12.15 -49.09
C ALA A 120 -29.85 -11.05 -50.16
N SER A 121 -28.89 -10.15 -49.94
CA SER A 121 -27.85 -9.74 -50.91
C SER A 121 -27.06 -8.55 -50.39
N THR A 122 -25.82 -8.77 -49.95
CA THR A 122 -24.79 -7.72 -50.01
C THR A 122 -23.40 -8.35 -50.13
N SER A 123 -22.64 -7.81 -51.06
CA SER A 123 -21.36 -8.24 -51.61
C SER A 123 -20.25 -8.46 -50.56
N PRO A 124 -19.21 -9.27 -50.88
CA PRO A 124 -18.01 -9.36 -50.06
C PRO A 124 -17.19 -8.06 -50.22
N GLU A 125 -17.36 -7.13 -49.29
CA GLU A 125 -16.53 -5.94 -49.16
C GLU A 125 -15.18 -6.34 -48.54
N LEU A 126 -14.11 -6.18 -49.32
CA LEU A 126 -12.74 -6.46 -48.87
C LEU A 126 -12.40 -5.61 -47.63
N PRO A 127 -11.81 -6.20 -46.58
CA PRO A 127 -11.45 -5.45 -45.39
C PRO A 127 -10.41 -4.35 -45.73
N PRO A 128 -10.61 -3.10 -45.27
CA PRO A 128 -9.62 -2.05 -45.47
C PRO A 128 -8.31 -2.43 -44.77
N ALA A 129 -7.19 -2.22 -45.48
CA ALA A 129 -5.85 -2.52 -44.99
C ALA A 129 -5.59 -1.84 -43.62
N PRO A 130 -4.99 -2.55 -42.66
CA PRO A 130 -4.82 -2.04 -41.30
C PRO A 130 -3.86 -0.85 -41.31
N VAL A 131 -4.40 0.33 -41.00
CA VAL A 131 -3.62 1.55 -40.78
C VAL A 131 -2.66 1.30 -39.63
N ALA A 132 -1.35 1.44 -39.89
CA ALA A 132 -0.29 1.20 -38.93
C ALA A 132 -0.35 2.21 -37.76
N THR A 133 -1.16 1.90 -36.76
CA THR A 133 -1.23 2.69 -35.52
C THR A 133 0.04 2.48 -34.71
N LYS A 134 0.58 3.56 -34.14
CA LYS A 134 1.74 3.51 -33.24
C LYS A 134 1.45 2.48 -32.15
N LYS A 135 2.27 1.43 -32.06
CA LYS A 135 2.16 0.35 -31.07
C LYS A 135 2.28 0.93 -29.66
N SER A 136 1.16 1.36 -29.07
CA SER A 136 1.13 1.70 -27.66
C SER A 136 1.35 0.42 -26.87
N ASN A 137 2.31 0.45 -25.95
CA ASN A 137 2.72 -0.71 -25.15
C ASN A 137 1.68 -1.05 -24.06
N ARG A 138 0.42 -1.22 -24.47
CA ARG A 138 -0.71 -1.60 -23.62
C ARG A 138 -0.86 -3.10 -23.66
N VAL A 139 -0.90 -3.72 -22.50
CA VAL A 139 -1.22 -5.15 -22.38
C VAL A 139 -2.74 -5.28 -22.54
N PHE A 140 -3.21 -6.22 -23.36
CA PHE A 140 -4.64 -6.49 -23.55
C PHE A 140 -4.87 -7.99 -23.42
N PHE A 141 -5.53 -8.40 -22.33
CA PHE A 141 -5.87 -9.79 -22.11
C PHE A 141 -7.22 -10.10 -22.77
N ARG A 142 -7.25 -11.15 -23.59
CA ARG A 142 -8.46 -11.61 -24.28
C ARG A 142 -9.03 -12.89 -23.68
N GLU A 143 -8.19 -13.71 -23.07
CA GLU A 143 -8.60 -14.99 -22.48
C GLU A 143 -8.35 -15.00 -20.97
N PHE A 144 -9.36 -15.48 -20.24
CA PHE A 144 -9.39 -15.56 -18.79
C PHE A 144 -9.51 -17.02 -18.34
N VAL A 145 -9.20 -17.30 -17.08
CA VAL A 145 -9.31 -18.66 -16.53
C VAL A 145 -10.75 -19.17 -16.60
N ASP A 146 -11.70 -18.32 -16.19
CA ASP A 146 -13.14 -18.57 -16.35
C ASP A 146 -13.75 -17.58 -17.34
N ALA A 147 -14.72 -18.05 -18.13
CA ALA A 147 -15.41 -17.21 -19.10
C ALA A 147 -16.19 -16.08 -18.38
N PRO A 148 -15.95 -14.79 -18.72
CA PRO A 148 -16.76 -13.70 -18.22
C PRO A 148 -18.17 -13.74 -18.83
N PRO A 149 -19.15 -13.01 -18.27
CA PRO A 149 -20.48 -12.85 -18.87
C PRO A 149 -20.39 -12.39 -20.33
N ALA A 150 -21.32 -12.85 -21.18
CA ALA A 150 -21.30 -12.58 -22.63
C ALA A 150 -21.17 -11.09 -22.95
N GLU A 151 -21.92 -10.23 -22.24
CA GLU A 151 -21.86 -8.77 -22.41
C GLU A 151 -20.45 -8.20 -22.13
N VAL A 152 -19.76 -8.72 -21.12
CA VAL A 152 -18.40 -8.30 -20.79
C VAL A 152 -17.42 -8.83 -21.84
N ALA A 153 -17.60 -10.07 -22.29
CA ALA A 153 -16.77 -10.68 -23.33
C ALA A 153 -16.85 -9.91 -24.66
N GLU A 154 -18.04 -9.48 -25.07
CA GLU A 154 -18.25 -8.65 -26.28
C GLU A 154 -17.51 -7.31 -26.16
N ARG A 155 -17.65 -6.61 -25.03
CA ARG A 155 -16.93 -5.35 -24.80
C ARG A 155 -15.40 -5.53 -24.83
N ILE A 156 -14.90 -6.66 -24.34
CA ILE A 156 -13.47 -6.99 -24.40
C ILE A 156 -13.05 -7.28 -25.85
N ALA A 157 -13.89 -7.95 -26.64
CA ALA A 157 -13.67 -8.17 -28.06
C ALA A 157 -13.60 -6.86 -28.86
N ASP A 158 -14.41 -5.85 -28.49
CA ASP A 158 -14.36 -4.48 -29.01
C ASP A 158 -13.08 -3.71 -28.65
N GLY A 159 -12.21 -4.31 -27.83
CA GLY A 159 -10.95 -3.71 -27.40
C GLY A 159 -11.06 -2.81 -26.17
N ILE A 160 -12.17 -2.87 -25.43
CA ILE A 160 -12.27 -2.22 -24.12
C ILE A 160 -11.49 -3.07 -23.11
N TYR A 161 -10.67 -2.43 -22.27
CA TYR A 161 -9.90 -3.13 -21.26
C TYR A 161 -10.83 -3.78 -20.22
N PHE A 162 -10.53 -5.01 -19.80
CA PHE A 162 -11.46 -5.84 -19.02
C PHE A 162 -11.94 -5.20 -17.71
N THR A 163 -11.09 -4.48 -16.97
CA THR A 163 -11.52 -3.81 -15.73
C THR A 163 -12.56 -2.72 -16.00
N ARG A 164 -12.48 -2.05 -17.15
CA ARG A 164 -13.46 -1.06 -17.59
C ARG A 164 -14.77 -1.71 -18.04
N ALA A 165 -14.68 -2.81 -18.79
CA ALA A 165 -15.85 -3.57 -19.22
C ALA A 165 -16.68 -4.05 -18.02
N TRP A 166 -16.03 -4.59 -16.99
CA TRP A 166 -16.69 -4.98 -15.74
C TRP A 166 -17.33 -3.82 -14.97
N ARG A 167 -16.64 -2.68 -14.92
CA ARG A 167 -17.18 -1.47 -14.28
C ARG A 167 -18.46 -1.00 -14.97
N GLU A 168 -18.45 -0.95 -16.31
CA GLU A 168 -19.60 -0.53 -17.11
C GLU A 168 -20.76 -1.53 -16.98
N TYR A 169 -20.48 -2.84 -16.99
CA TYR A 169 -21.47 -3.90 -16.76
C TYR A 169 -22.16 -3.78 -15.39
N ARG A 170 -21.41 -3.45 -14.33
CA ARG A 170 -21.98 -3.22 -12.98
C ARG A 170 -22.60 -1.84 -12.80
N GLY A 171 -22.52 -0.95 -13.79
CA GLY A 171 -23.06 0.41 -13.71
C GLY A 171 -22.36 1.28 -12.66
N LEU A 172 -21.10 0.98 -12.31
CA LEU A 172 -20.34 1.73 -11.32
C LEU A 172 -19.59 2.91 -11.96
N THR A 173 -19.52 4.03 -11.26
CA THR A 173 -18.70 5.15 -11.70
C THR A 173 -17.24 4.96 -11.28
N LEU A 174 -16.31 5.68 -11.93
CA LEU A 174 -14.91 5.70 -11.51
C LEU A 174 -14.73 6.19 -10.07
N ALA A 175 -15.64 7.04 -9.58
CA ALA A 175 -15.61 7.53 -8.22
C ALA A 175 -15.98 6.44 -7.22
N ASP A 176 -17.03 5.67 -7.50
CA ASP A 176 -17.50 4.59 -6.64
C ASP A 176 -16.42 3.50 -6.51
N VAL A 177 -15.81 3.10 -7.64
CA VAL A 177 -14.73 2.10 -7.61
C VAL A 177 -13.51 2.62 -6.85
N ALA A 178 -13.15 3.89 -7.00
CA ALA A 178 -12.02 4.49 -6.28
C ALA A 178 -12.28 4.53 -4.76
N GLU A 179 -13.51 4.86 -4.36
CA GLU A 179 -13.95 4.85 -2.96
C GLU A 179 -13.93 3.45 -2.36
N LEU A 180 -14.54 2.47 -3.04
CA LEU A 180 -14.56 1.06 -2.61
C LEU A 180 -13.15 0.45 -2.57
N TYR A 181 -12.29 0.81 -3.51
CA TYR A 181 -10.90 0.35 -3.55
C TYR A 181 -10.00 1.06 -2.53
N GLY A 182 -10.44 2.21 -2.00
CA GLY A 182 -9.67 3.04 -1.08
C GLY A 182 -8.42 3.66 -1.72
N ARG A 183 -8.49 4.02 -3.01
CA ARG A 183 -7.39 4.66 -3.75
C ARG A 183 -7.89 5.82 -4.60
N ASP A 184 -6.95 6.60 -5.13
CA ASP A 184 -7.28 7.71 -6.03
C ASP A 184 -7.80 7.22 -7.39
N LYS A 185 -8.74 7.98 -7.98
CA LYS A 185 -9.37 7.73 -9.29
C LYS A 185 -8.33 7.55 -10.39
N THR A 186 -7.20 8.28 -10.32
CA THR A 186 -6.08 8.18 -11.26
C THR A 186 -5.54 6.75 -11.36
N THR A 187 -5.51 6.02 -10.24
CA THR A 187 -5.01 4.64 -10.19
C THR A 187 -5.93 3.70 -10.97
N ILE A 188 -7.25 3.84 -10.80
CA ILE A 188 -8.25 3.07 -11.54
C ILE A 188 -8.15 3.36 -13.03
N ILE A 189 -7.99 4.64 -13.43
CA ILE A 189 -7.81 5.03 -14.83
C ILE A 189 -6.54 4.39 -15.44
N TRP A 190 -5.45 4.28 -14.68
CA TRP A 190 -4.22 3.63 -15.16
C TRP A 190 -4.42 2.13 -15.39
N HIS A 191 -5.18 1.46 -14.53
CA HIS A 191 -5.57 0.08 -14.72
C HIS A 191 -6.50 -0.07 -15.93
N GLU A 192 -7.56 0.74 -16.05
CA GLU A 192 -8.51 0.70 -17.18
C GLU A 192 -7.90 1.06 -18.53
N SER A 193 -6.79 1.80 -18.55
CA SER A 193 -6.08 2.14 -19.80
C SER A 193 -5.00 1.13 -20.20
N GLY A 194 -4.78 0.09 -19.38
CA GLY A 194 -3.70 -0.88 -19.59
C GLY A 194 -2.30 -0.26 -19.45
N LYS A 195 -2.18 0.92 -18.82
CA LYS A 195 -0.89 1.58 -18.55
C LYS A 195 -0.16 0.90 -17.40
N SER A 196 -0.90 0.37 -16.43
CA SER A 196 -0.38 -0.43 -15.33
C SER A 196 -1.12 -1.75 -15.24
N VAL A 197 -0.38 -2.85 -15.31
CA VAL A 197 -0.92 -4.17 -15.04
C VAL A 197 -1.22 -4.25 -13.54
N PRO A 198 -2.47 -4.48 -13.12
CA PRO A 198 -2.81 -4.65 -11.71
C PRO A 198 -2.09 -5.88 -11.14
N SER A 199 -1.58 -5.77 -9.91
CA SER A 199 -0.99 -6.91 -9.21
C SER A 199 -2.07 -7.93 -8.81
N ALA A 200 -1.70 -9.18 -8.55
CA ALA A 200 -2.63 -10.20 -8.05
C ALA A 200 -3.51 -9.73 -6.86
N PRO A 201 -2.99 -9.12 -5.78
CA PRO A 201 -3.83 -8.62 -4.70
C PRO A 201 -4.70 -7.41 -5.10
N THR A 202 -4.33 -6.69 -6.17
CA THR A 202 -5.19 -5.64 -6.74
C THR A 202 -6.35 -6.26 -7.50
N LEU A 203 -6.09 -7.33 -8.27
CA LEU A 203 -7.13 -8.08 -9.00
C LEU A 203 -8.14 -8.72 -8.04
N GLU A 204 -7.69 -9.31 -6.92
CA GLU A 204 -8.57 -9.86 -5.87
C GLU A 204 -9.57 -8.81 -5.36
N LYS A 205 -9.08 -7.62 -5.04
CA LYS A 205 -9.91 -6.52 -4.55
C LYS A 205 -10.86 -5.99 -5.61
N LEU A 206 -10.40 -5.85 -6.85
CA LEU A 206 -11.28 -5.44 -7.95
C LEU A 206 -12.36 -6.50 -8.20
N ALA A 207 -12.01 -7.79 -8.15
CA ALA A 207 -12.97 -8.88 -8.29
C ALA A 207 -14.02 -8.85 -7.17
N GLN A 208 -13.60 -8.55 -5.93
CA GLN A 208 -14.52 -8.34 -4.81
C GLN A 208 -15.44 -7.12 -5.03
N ILE A 209 -14.91 -6.00 -5.53
CA ILE A 209 -15.71 -4.78 -5.80
C ILE A 209 -16.76 -5.01 -6.90
N TYR A 210 -16.44 -5.84 -7.89
CA TYR A 210 -17.34 -6.17 -8.99
C TYR A 210 -18.16 -7.43 -8.75
N ASP A 211 -18.12 -8.00 -7.52
CA ASP A 211 -18.81 -9.22 -7.12
C ASP A 211 -18.62 -10.36 -8.15
N CYS A 212 -17.39 -10.60 -8.58
CA CYS A 212 -17.07 -11.65 -9.55
C CYS A 212 -15.95 -12.57 -9.01
N PRO A 213 -15.91 -13.85 -9.40
CA PRO A 213 -14.83 -14.73 -9.03
C PRO A 213 -13.49 -14.26 -9.62
N ILE A 214 -12.41 -14.43 -8.86
CA ILE A 214 -11.06 -14.03 -9.30
C ILE A 214 -10.63 -14.74 -10.60
N ALA A 215 -11.13 -15.95 -10.87
CA ALA A 215 -10.83 -16.68 -12.09
C ALA A 215 -11.30 -15.94 -13.36
N GLN A 216 -12.40 -15.17 -13.29
CA GLN A 216 -12.86 -14.32 -14.40
C GLN A 216 -12.02 -13.05 -14.59
N PHE A 217 -11.23 -12.66 -13.58
CA PHE A 217 -10.32 -11.49 -13.63
C PHE A 217 -8.86 -11.86 -13.92
N THR A 218 -8.53 -13.15 -13.81
CA THR A 218 -7.17 -13.63 -13.97
C THR A 218 -6.95 -14.05 -15.43
N PRO A 219 -6.01 -13.43 -16.15
CA PRO A 219 -5.67 -13.85 -17.50
C PRO A 219 -5.16 -15.29 -17.49
N LYS A 220 -5.54 -16.08 -18.49
CA LYS A 220 -5.04 -17.45 -18.62
C LYS A 220 -3.52 -17.39 -18.93
N PRO A 221 -2.66 -18.06 -18.14
CA PRO A 221 -1.20 -17.86 -18.17
C PRO A 221 -0.53 -18.23 -19.50
N GLU A 222 -1.20 -19.03 -20.33
CA GLU A 222 -0.66 -19.52 -21.60
C GLU A 222 -0.88 -18.55 -22.78
N THR A 223 -1.84 -17.64 -22.65
CA THR A 223 -2.37 -16.89 -23.80
C THR A 223 -1.51 -15.69 -24.20
N ASP A 224 -0.54 -15.29 -23.38
CA ASP A 224 0.22 -14.08 -23.64
C ASP A 224 1.67 -14.18 -23.12
N PRO A 225 2.50 -15.08 -23.71
CA PRO A 225 3.90 -15.24 -23.30
C PRO A 225 4.72 -13.95 -23.51
N ALA A 226 4.27 -13.06 -24.40
CA ALA A 226 4.95 -11.81 -24.71
C ALA A 226 4.84 -10.73 -23.60
N SER A 227 3.83 -10.80 -22.72
CA SER A 227 3.58 -9.79 -21.68
C SER A 227 4.13 -10.20 -20.31
N VAL A 228 4.14 -11.49 -19.98
CA VAL A 228 4.64 -12.00 -18.69
C VAL A 228 6.17 -11.94 -18.60
N GLU A 229 6.91 -12.22 -19.69
CA GLU A 229 8.37 -12.05 -19.69
C GLU A 229 8.79 -10.59 -19.52
N ARG A 230 7.98 -9.61 -19.95
CA ARG A 230 8.25 -8.18 -19.73
C ARG A 230 7.94 -7.70 -18.31
N ALA A 231 7.05 -8.38 -17.58
CA ALA A 231 6.75 -8.06 -16.19
C ALA A 231 7.79 -8.64 -15.21
N LYS A 232 8.44 -9.75 -15.59
CA LYS A 232 9.60 -10.33 -14.88
C LYS A 232 10.95 -9.84 -15.39
N ALA A 233 11.01 -9.16 -16.53
CA ALA A 233 12.15 -8.31 -16.81
C ALA A 233 12.28 -7.39 -15.61
N GLU A 234 13.28 -7.65 -14.76
CA GLU A 234 13.64 -6.81 -13.63
C GLU A 234 13.41 -5.39 -14.07
N PRO A 235 12.67 -4.57 -13.28
CA PRO A 235 12.34 -3.22 -13.70
C PRO A 235 13.63 -2.71 -14.28
N HIS A 236 13.62 -2.42 -15.59
CA HIS A 236 14.76 -1.77 -16.21
C HIS A 236 14.79 -0.42 -15.47
N ARG A 237 15.38 -0.40 -14.27
CA ARG A 237 16.47 0.47 -13.90
C ARG A 237 17.35 0.36 -15.12
N ARG A 238 16.97 1.15 -16.13
CA ARG A 238 17.87 1.65 -17.13
C ARG A 238 19.12 1.86 -16.31
N THR A 239 20.18 1.16 -16.70
CA THR A 239 21.54 1.36 -16.22
C THR A 239 21.94 2.77 -16.63
N VAL A 240 21.15 3.76 -16.20
CA VAL A 240 21.51 5.16 -16.18
C VAL A 240 22.65 5.15 -15.22
N SER A 241 23.84 5.19 -15.80
CA SER A 241 25.08 5.38 -15.09
C SER A 241 24.83 6.42 -14.00
N GLU A 242 25.06 6.04 -12.75
CA GLU A 242 24.93 6.93 -11.60
C GLU A 242 25.65 8.24 -11.96
N PRO A 243 24.98 9.40 -11.96
CA PRO A 243 25.62 10.64 -12.32
C PRO A 243 26.72 10.92 -11.30
N ARG A 244 27.95 11.04 -11.80
CA ARG A 244 29.15 11.30 -11.00
C ARG A 244 29.52 12.77 -11.07
N SER A 245 30.13 13.29 -10.02
CA SER A 245 30.67 14.64 -10.04
C SER A 245 31.91 14.72 -10.94
N PRO A 246 32.14 15.85 -11.63
CA PRO A 246 33.37 16.05 -12.38
C PRO A 246 34.62 15.88 -11.51
N ALA A 247 35.71 15.39 -12.10
CA ALA A 247 36.95 15.06 -11.38
C ALA A 247 37.62 16.26 -10.67
N GLY A 248 37.30 17.49 -11.05
CA GLY A 248 37.82 18.73 -10.44
C GLY A 248 36.88 19.37 -9.41
N THR A 249 35.90 18.63 -8.90
CA THR A 249 34.99 19.18 -7.88
C THR A 249 35.72 19.26 -6.53
N ASP A 250 35.93 20.48 -6.02
CA ASP A 250 36.52 20.67 -4.69
C ASP A 250 35.55 20.22 -3.60
N TYR A 251 35.99 19.35 -2.69
CA TYR A 251 35.20 18.95 -1.52
C TYR A 251 35.93 19.36 -0.24
N PRO A 252 35.21 19.79 0.81
CA PRO A 252 35.81 19.94 2.12
C PRO A 252 36.39 18.62 2.62
N GLU A 253 37.54 18.67 3.30
CA GLU A 253 38.27 17.48 3.77
C GLU A 253 37.40 16.57 4.65
N GLY A 254 36.59 17.14 5.55
CA GLY A 254 35.66 16.37 6.39
C GLY A 254 34.58 15.64 5.59
N VAL A 255 34.15 16.17 4.44
CA VAL A 255 33.20 15.50 3.54
C VAL A 255 33.90 14.34 2.82
N LEU A 256 35.13 14.55 2.34
CA LEU A 256 35.93 13.50 1.69
C LEU A 256 36.19 12.32 2.63
N ALA A 257 36.55 12.58 3.88
CA ALA A 257 36.76 11.52 4.87
C ALA A 257 35.54 10.61 5.04
N HIS A 258 34.33 11.19 5.04
CA HIS A 258 33.07 10.44 5.10
C HIS A 258 32.74 9.69 3.81
N LEU A 259 33.05 10.27 2.65
CA LEU A 259 32.90 9.61 1.35
C LEU A 259 33.83 8.40 1.21
N HIS A 260 35.09 8.52 1.65
CA HIS A 260 36.04 7.40 1.71
C HIS A 260 35.58 6.28 2.65
N ALA A 261 34.84 6.62 3.71
CA ALA A 261 34.19 5.63 4.57
C ALA A 261 32.94 4.97 3.94
N GLY A 262 32.65 5.21 2.67
CA GLY A 262 31.54 4.60 1.93
C GLY A 262 30.16 5.21 2.22
N LYS A 263 30.10 6.36 2.91
CA LYS A 263 28.83 7.05 3.18
C LYS A 263 28.30 7.71 1.91
N SER A 264 26.98 7.89 1.80
CA SER A 264 26.38 8.64 0.69
C SER A 264 26.78 10.12 0.75
N PRO A 265 26.88 10.84 -0.39
CA PRO A 265 27.23 12.27 -0.39
C PRO A 265 26.33 13.12 0.51
N MET A 266 25.02 12.85 0.50
CA MET A 266 24.06 13.54 1.38
C MET A 266 24.35 13.31 2.86
N LEU A 267 24.66 12.06 3.25
CA LEU A 267 25.01 11.73 4.64
C LEU A 267 26.34 12.38 5.03
N ALA A 268 27.34 12.38 4.14
CA ALA A 268 28.63 13.02 4.36
C ALA A 268 28.49 14.52 4.63
N TRP A 269 27.70 15.23 3.80
CA TRP A 269 27.42 16.65 3.99
C TRP A 269 26.63 16.94 5.27
N ARG A 270 25.65 16.11 5.60
CA ARG A 270 24.89 16.25 6.85
C ARG A 270 25.80 16.12 8.08
N LEU A 271 26.68 15.12 8.09
CA LEU A 271 27.63 14.89 9.19
C LEU A 271 28.65 16.01 9.30
N TYR A 272 29.19 16.49 8.16
CA TYR A 272 30.11 17.61 8.11
C TYR A 272 29.50 18.90 8.70
N ARG A 273 28.22 19.15 8.45
CA ARG A 273 27.47 20.29 9.01
C ARG A 273 26.99 20.08 10.46
N GLY A 274 27.21 18.91 11.05
CA GLY A 274 26.71 18.58 12.39
C GLY A 274 25.17 18.55 12.48
N MET A 275 24.47 18.39 11.35
CA MET A 275 23.01 18.41 11.34
C MET A 275 22.44 17.05 11.76
N ASN A 276 21.47 17.06 12.67
CA ASN A 276 20.70 15.86 12.96
C ASN A 276 19.64 15.60 11.86
N VAL A 277 19.15 14.37 11.76
CA VAL A 277 18.18 13.97 10.72
C VAL A 277 16.89 14.79 10.81
N LYS A 278 16.47 15.17 12.03
CA LYS A 278 15.26 15.96 12.27
C LYS A 278 15.41 17.40 11.74
N ALA A 279 16.51 18.06 12.03
CA ALA A 279 16.85 19.40 11.57
C ALA A 279 16.95 19.46 10.05
N LEU A 280 17.56 18.44 9.41
CA LEU A 280 17.57 18.36 7.95
C LEU A 280 16.17 18.13 7.38
N ALA A 281 15.35 17.28 8.03
CA ALA A 281 13.97 17.05 7.62
C ALA A 281 13.12 18.32 7.73
N ASP A 282 13.28 19.08 8.81
CA ASP A 282 12.59 20.35 9.05
C ASP A 282 13.04 21.41 8.02
N ALA A 283 14.34 21.53 7.74
CA ALA A 283 14.89 22.47 6.74
C ALA A 283 14.47 22.11 5.30
N TYR A 284 14.41 20.83 4.96
CA TYR A 284 14.00 20.36 3.63
C TYR A 284 12.47 20.34 3.46
N GLY A 285 11.70 20.42 4.55
CA GLY A 285 10.24 20.35 4.54
C GLY A 285 9.70 18.94 4.30
N SER A 286 10.30 17.92 4.93
CA SER A 286 9.93 16.51 4.79
C SER A 286 9.95 15.78 6.13
N THR A 287 9.61 14.49 6.13
CA THR A 287 9.75 13.60 7.28
C THR A 287 11.18 13.05 7.41
N GLY A 288 11.61 12.76 8.65
CA GLY A 288 12.91 12.14 8.91
C GLY A 288 13.07 10.74 8.33
N SER A 289 11.96 10.00 8.13
CA SER A 289 11.99 8.69 7.45
C SER A 289 12.35 8.83 5.96
N ASN A 290 11.83 9.86 5.30
CA ASN A 290 12.18 10.15 3.91
C ASN A 290 13.65 10.59 3.78
N VAL A 291 14.15 11.41 4.72
CA VAL A 291 15.58 11.79 4.76
C VAL A 291 16.48 10.56 4.92
N LYS A 292 16.15 9.62 5.82
CA LYS A 292 16.90 8.36 5.96
C LYS A 292 16.85 7.51 4.69
N ALA A 293 15.70 7.46 4.01
CA ALA A 293 15.57 6.75 2.74
C ALA A 293 16.42 7.42 1.64
N MET A 294 16.48 8.76 1.61
CA MET A 294 17.36 9.52 0.72
C MET A 294 18.85 9.30 1.04
N GLU A 295 19.24 9.22 2.31
CA GLU A 295 20.61 8.89 2.73
C GLU A 295 21.03 7.47 2.34
N ALA A 296 20.10 6.52 2.34
CA ALA A 296 20.32 5.14 1.92
C ALA A 296 20.42 5.00 0.39
N ASN A 297 19.80 5.91 -0.37
CA ASN A 297 19.88 5.92 -1.82
C ASN A 297 21.22 6.52 -2.28
N ALA A 298 21.95 5.80 -3.12
CA ALA A 298 23.20 6.30 -3.69
C ALA A 298 22.99 7.51 -4.62
N TRP A 299 21.80 7.59 -5.25
CA TRP A 299 21.49 8.63 -6.23
C TRP A 299 20.27 9.47 -5.83
N LEU A 300 20.46 10.79 -5.87
CA LEU A 300 19.42 11.80 -5.68
C LEU A 300 18.95 12.38 -7.03
N ARG A 301 17.66 12.65 -7.15
CA ARG A 301 17.09 13.32 -8.33
C ARG A 301 17.60 14.77 -8.41
N ALA A 302 17.80 15.31 -9.61
CA ALA A 302 18.28 16.68 -9.82
C ALA A 302 17.48 17.74 -9.02
N LYS A 303 16.13 17.69 -9.09
CA LYS A 303 15.25 18.58 -8.31
C LYS A 303 15.46 18.50 -6.78
N THR A 304 15.89 17.34 -6.29
CA THR A 304 16.18 17.13 -4.87
C THR A 304 17.54 17.72 -4.51
N ILE A 305 18.53 17.59 -5.39
CA ILE A 305 19.85 18.21 -5.25
C ILE A 305 19.72 19.73 -5.20
N ASP A 306 18.96 20.33 -6.13
CA ASP A 306 18.75 21.79 -6.20
C ASP A 306 18.17 22.36 -4.89
N LYS A 307 17.30 21.59 -4.22
CA LYS A 307 16.72 21.96 -2.92
C LYS A 307 17.67 21.78 -1.74
N LEU A 308 18.58 20.80 -1.81
CA LEU A 308 19.54 20.53 -0.75
C LEU A 308 20.77 21.46 -0.80
N CYS A 309 21.15 21.94 -1.99
CA CYS A 309 22.23 22.90 -2.19
C CYS A 309 22.17 24.13 -1.27
N PRO A 310 21.03 24.86 -1.17
CA PRO A 310 20.95 26.01 -0.26
C PRO A 310 21.00 25.62 1.22
N ILE A 311 20.57 24.41 1.59
CA ILE A 311 20.57 23.91 2.98
C ILE A 311 21.99 23.56 3.42
N PHE A 312 22.77 22.90 2.56
CA PHE A 312 24.15 22.52 2.85
C PHE A 312 25.18 23.58 2.47
N HIS A 313 24.76 24.65 1.79
CA HIS A 313 25.61 25.66 1.15
C HIS A 313 26.72 25.02 0.30
N CYS A 314 26.31 24.18 -0.66
CA CYS A 314 27.22 23.45 -1.56
C CYS A 314 26.73 23.55 -3.02
N LYS A 315 27.64 23.30 -3.96
CA LYS A 315 27.33 23.19 -5.39
C LYS A 315 26.58 21.88 -5.68
N PRO A 316 25.71 21.82 -6.69
CA PRO A 316 24.96 20.60 -7.02
C PRO A 316 25.88 19.41 -7.35
N GLU A 317 27.02 19.68 -7.97
CA GLU A 317 28.05 18.69 -8.29
C GLU A 317 28.65 18.05 -7.03
N GLN A 318 28.74 18.80 -5.93
CA GLN A 318 29.28 18.30 -4.65
C GLN A 318 28.32 17.35 -3.92
N LEU A 319 27.06 17.24 -4.35
CA LEU A 319 26.11 16.23 -3.83
C LEU A 319 26.09 14.95 -4.68
N LEU A 320 26.91 14.90 -5.73
CA LEU A 320 27.15 13.69 -6.50
C LEU A 320 28.42 13.00 -6.02
N ARG A 321 28.52 11.70 -6.25
CA ARG A 321 29.71 10.90 -5.90
C ARG A 321 30.85 11.22 -6.86
N PRO A 322 32.10 11.41 -6.38
CA PRO A 322 33.28 11.59 -7.22
C PRO A 322 33.48 10.49 -8.27
N VAL A 323 33.94 10.88 -9.46
CA VAL A 323 34.53 9.95 -10.43
C VAL A 323 35.72 9.25 -9.76
N GLY A 324 35.73 7.92 -9.78
CA GLY A 324 36.77 7.10 -9.17
C GLY A 324 36.46 6.53 -7.78
N MET A 325 35.41 6.99 -7.09
CA MET A 325 34.97 6.36 -5.83
C MET A 325 34.00 5.21 -6.09
N ALA A 326 34.24 4.05 -5.47
CA ALA A 326 33.36 2.88 -5.57
C ALA A 326 31.96 3.20 -5.03
N SER A 327 30.92 2.67 -5.67
CA SER A 327 29.57 2.84 -5.16
C SER A 327 29.35 1.88 -3.99
N SER A 328 28.71 2.34 -2.91
CA SER A 328 28.47 1.49 -1.72
C SER A 328 27.66 0.23 -2.03
N CYS A 329 26.84 0.25 -3.09
CA CYS A 329 26.17 -0.93 -3.64
C CYS A 329 27.18 -1.95 -4.18
N ASP A 330 28.24 -1.49 -4.84
CA ASP A 330 29.31 -2.33 -5.39
C ASP A 330 30.11 -2.96 -4.26
N THR A 331 30.31 -2.25 -3.13
CA THR A 331 31.06 -2.79 -1.98
C THR A 331 30.31 -3.91 -1.28
N VAL A 332 28.98 -3.81 -1.13
CA VAL A 332 28.17 -4.89 -0.55
C VAL A 332 28.13 -6.09 -1.49
N GLN A 333 28.03 -5.86 -2.81
CA GLN A 333 28.07 -6.93 -3.80
C GLN A 333 29.44 -7.59 -3.91
N ALA A 334 30.53 -6.81 -3.88
CA ALA A 334 31.89 -7.34 -3.90
C ALA A 334 32.24 -8.08 -2.61
N GLY A 335 31.79 -7.60 -1.45
CA GLY A 335 31.94 -8.31 -0.18
C GLY A 335 31.16 -9.64 -0.16
N ALA A 336 29.92 -9.64 -0.70
CA ALA A 336 29.14 -10.87 -0.82
C ALA A 336 29.73 -11.84 -1.84
N ALA A 337 30.28 -11.35 -2.96
CA ALA A 337 30.97 -12.17 -3.96
C ALA A 337 32.28 -12.75 -3.40
N ALA A 338 33.09 -11.96 -2.69
CA ALA A 338 34.31 -12.43 -2.05
C ALA A 338 34.04 -13.45 -0.93
N LEU A 339 32.95 -13.28 -0.16
CA LEU A 339 32.48 -14.28 0.81
C LEU A 339 31.93 -15.56 0.14
N ALA A 340 31.37 -15.46 -1.06
CA ALA A 340 30.92 -16.61 -1.84
C ALA A 340 32.08 -17.36 -2.52
N GLU A 341 33.14 -16.65 -2.92
CA GLU A 341 34.32 -17.22 -3.60
C GLU A 341 35.34 -17.78 -2.59
N ALA A 342 35.36 -17.29 -1.34
CA ALA A 342 36.20 -17.82 -0.26
C ALA A 342 35.67 -19.11 0.39
N ALA A 343 34.63 -19.74 -0.17
CA ALA A 343 34.14 -21.06 0.26
C ALA A 343 34.50 -22.14 -0.77
N PRO A 344 35.70 -22.75 -0.62
CA PRO A 344 35.70 -24.21 -0.61
C PRO A 344 36.59 -24.82 0.49
N ALA A 345 36.12 -25.94 1.03
CA ALA A 345 36.90 -27.00 1.68
C ALA A 345 37.65 -26.67 3.00
N ALA A 346 36.92 -26.65 4.12
CA ALA A 346 37.50 -27.00 5.43
C ALA A 346 36.42 -27.55 6.37
N VAL A 347 35.86 -28.72 6.04
CA VAL A 347 35.20 -29.58 7.02
C VAL A 347 36.09 -30.80 7.21
N MET A 348 36.96 -30.76 8.22
CA MET A 348 37.35 -31.92 9.05
C MET A 348 38.38 -31.52 10.12
N LYS A 349 38.03 -31.86 11.37
CA LYS A 349 38.88 -32.09 12.56
C LYS A 349 39.60 -30.88 13.18
N ALA A 350 39.16 -30.51 14.40
CA ALA A 350 39.97 -30.72 15.60
C ALA A 350 39.16 -30.41 16.87
N THR A 351 39.07 -31.42 17.73
CA THR A 351 38.72 -31.34 19.14
C THR A 351 39.93 -30.90 19.97
N ARG A 352 39.63 -30.32 21.14
CA ARG A 352 40.32 -30.44 22.45
C ARG A 352 41.32 -29.35 22.94
N THR A 353 40.87 -28.72 24.04
CA THR A 353 41.54 -28.47 25.36
C THR A 353 42.61 -27.39 25.60
N SER A 354 42.45 -26.81 26.81
CA SER A 354 43.39 -26.13 27.75
C SER A 354 43.34 -24.59 27.70
N LYS A 355 43.03 -23.85 28.78
CA LYS A 355 43.46 -23.77 30.20
C LYS A 355 44.57 -22.73 30.42
N ALA A 356 44.16 -21.66 31.12
CA ALA A 356 44.88 -20.82 32.09
C ALA A 356 45.92 -19.75 31.67
N ALA A 357 45.57 -18.51 32.08
CA ALA A 357 46.32 -17.60 32.98
C ALA A 357 47.17 -16.43 32.42
N ALA A 358 47.04 -15.33 33.19
CA ALA A 358 47.93 -14.19 33.45
C ALA A 358 47.79 -12.90 32.62
N ASP A 359 47.14 -11.91 33.24
CA ASP A 359 47.60 -10.55 33.60
C ASP A 359 48.67 -9.85 32.73
N ASP A 360 48.38 -8.62 32.26
CA ASP A 360 49.14 -7.41 32.64
C ASP A 360 48.39 -6.11 32.24
N HIS A 361 48.71 -5.02 32.95
CA HIS A 361 48.02 -3.74 33.09
C HIS A 361 48.15 -2.74 31.93
N GLY A 362 47.19 -1.81 31.84
CA GLY A 362 47.35 -0.56 31.06
C GLY A 362 46.21 0.44 31.25
N ALA A 363 46.48 1.52 31.97
CA ALA A 363 45.53 2.53 32.44
C ALA A 363 44.90 3.40 31.32
N ALA A 364 43.60 3.69 31.47
CA ALA A 364 42.99 4.96 31.06
C ALA A 364 41.70 5.17 31.85
N SER A 365 41.72 6.11 32.80
CA SER A 365 40.56 6.56 33.56
C SER A 365 39.65 7.39 32.67
N THR A 366 38.72 6.75 31.95
CA THR A 366 37.56 7.42 31.37
C THR A 366 36.39 7.37 32.35
N SER A 367 35.92 8.55 32.70
CA SER A 367 34.82 8.89 33.61
C SER A 367 33.64 7.90 33.61
N ALA A 368 33.28 7.40 34.79
CA ALA A 368 32.11 6.56 35.01
C ALA A 368 30.77 7.22 34.60
N MET A 369 30.74 8.55 34.40
CA MET A 369 29.57 9.26 33.88
C MET A 369 29.40 9.13 32.36
N GLU A 370 30.47 8.93 31.60
CA GLU A 370 30.40 8.79 30.14
C GLU A 370 29.95 7.37 29.72
N ALA A 371 30.35 6.37 30.50
CA ALA A 371 29.85 5.00 30.36
C ALA A 371 28.34 4.90 30.66
N ALA A 372 27.84 5.63 31.67
CA ALA A 372 26.41 5.65 32.00
C ALA A 372 25.55 6.35 30.92
N PHE A 373 26.12 7.31 30.16
CA PHE A 373 25.40 8.02 29.10
C PHE A 373 25.35 7.24 27.78
N MET A 374 26.37 6.43 27.48
CA MET A 374 26.36 5.50 26.35
C MET A 374 25.37 4.33 26.56
N ASP A 375 25.20 3.86 27.79
CA ASP A 375 24.32 2.72 28.09
C ASP A 375 22.82 3.10 28.05
N ALA A 376 22.47 4.35 28.37
CA ALA A 376 21.10 4.86 28.28
C ALA A 376 20.57 4.97 26.82
N GLY A 377 21.45 5.12 25.83
CA GLY A 377 21.09 5.16 24.40
C GLY A 377 20.82 3.79 23.78
N ALA A 378 21.38 2.71 24.36
CA ALA A 378 21.26 1.35 23.85
C ALA A 378 19.94 0.66 24.25
N LEU A 379 19.29 1.11 25.32
CA LEU A 379 18.07 0.50 25.86
C LEU A 379 16.83 0.66 24.95
N ASN A 380 16.77 1.73 24.14
CA ASN A 380 15.64 1.94 23.21
C ASN A 380 15.67 1.04 21.96
N GLY A 381 16.82 0.44 21.63
CA GLY A 381 16.94 -0.48 20.48
C GLY A 381 16.54 -1.92 20.81
N ARG A 382 16.70 -2.33 22.08
CA ARG A 382 16.48 -3.72 22.52
C ARG A 382 15.00 -4.09 22.53
N GLY A 383 14.14 -3.19 23.01
CA GLY A 383 12.68 -3.42 23.03
C GLY A 383 12.06 -3.60 21.64
N GLN A 384 12.55 -2.90 20.62
CA GLN A 384 12.05 -3.08 19.25
C GLN A 384 12.52 -4.39 18.60
N ARG A 385 13.70 -4.90 18.97
CA ARG A 385 14.17 -6.21 18.50
C ARG A 385 13.37 -7.34 19.16
N GLU A 386 13.12 -7.25 20.46
CA GLU A 386 12.33 -8.25 21.19
C GLU A 386 10.88 -8.31 20.72
N GLY A 387 10.27 -7.17 20.38
CA GLY A 387 8.93 -7.12 19.78
C GLY A 387 8.86 -7.83 18.44
N LYS A 388 9.80 -7.57 17.53
CA LYS A 388 9.87 -8.23 16.21
C LYS A 388 10.12 -9.73 16.32
N GLU A 389 10.92 -10.16 17.30
CA GLU A 389 11.18 -11.57 17.56
C GLU A 389 9.92 -12.29 18.05
N ARG A 390 9.15 -11.67 18.95
CA ARG A 390 7.85 -12.20 19.41
C ARG A 390 6.83 -12.32 18.28
N ASP A 391 6.76 -11.33 17.39
CA ASP A 391 5.86 -11.39 16.22
C ASP A 391 6.26 -12.50 15.24
N ARG A 392 7.56 -12.72 15.02
CA ARG A 392 8.06 -13.85 14.21
C ARG A 392 7.73 -15.20 14.82
N GLN A 393 7.87 -15.36 16.14
CA GLN A 393 7.51 -16.59 16.85
C GLN A 393 6.00 -16.85 16.82
N ARG A 394 5.17 -15.80 16.90
CA ARG A 394 3.72 -15.91 16.78
C ARG A 394 3.30 -16.36 15.38
N ASN A 395 3.93 -15.81 14.33
CA ASN A 395 3.63 -16.18 12.95
C ASN A 395 4.07 -17.61 12.63
N THR A 396 5.27 -18.04 13.06
CA THR A 396 5.70 -19.43 12.87
C THR A 396 4.81 -20.43 13.61
N ARG A 397 4.28 -20.07 14.78
CA ARG A 397 3.29 -20.89 15.49
C ARG A 397 1.95 -20.98 14.73
N LEU A 398 1.47 -19.88 14.15
CA LEU A 398 0.25 -19.87 13.34
C LEU A 398 0.42 -20.70 12.05
N GLU A 399 1.54 -20.58 11.36
CA GLU A 399 1.84 -21.39 10.17
C GLU A 399 1.90 -22.89 10.49
N ARG A 400 2.47 -23.25 11.65
CA ARG A 400 2.48 -24.65 12.11
C ARG A 400 1.06 -25.16 12.36
N MET A 401 0.22 -24.39 13.05
CA MET A 401 -1.19 -24.75 13.26
C MET A 401 -1.96 -24.87 11.95
N GLN A 402 -1.72 -23.99 10.98
CA GLN A 402 -2.34 -24.07 9.66
C GLN A 402 -1.93 -25.34 8.90
N ARG A 403 -0.67 -25.76 8.99
CA ARG A 403 -0.21 -27.03 8.39
C ARG A 403 -0.80 -28.25 9.10
N GLU A 404 -0.90 -28.23 10.42
CA GLU A 404 -1.53 -29.32 11.18
C GLU A 404 -3.03 -29.43 10.84
N MET A 405 -3.73 -28.31 10.66
CA MET A 405 -5.13 -28.29 10.21
C MET A 405 -5.31 -28.74 8.75
N ALA A 406 -4.32 -28.53 7.87
CA ALA A 406 -4.40 -28.96 6.48
C ALA A 406 -4.11 -30.45 6.27
N ASN A 407 -3.55 -31.12 7.28
CA ASN A 407 -3.22 -32.55 7.25
C ASN A 407 -4.27 -33.43 7.96
N LEU A 408 -5.31 -32.83 8.54
CA LEU A 408 -6.52 -33.49 9.06
C LEU A 408 -7.61 -33.41 8.00
#